data_AF-A0A267TH53-F1
#
_entry.id   AF-A0A267TH53-F1
#
_cell.length_a   1.000
_cell.length_b   1.000
_cell.length_c   1.000
_cell.angle_alpha   90.00
_cell.angle_beta   90.00
_cell.angle_gamma   90.00
#
_symmetry.space_group_name_H-M   'P 1'
#
loop_
_entity.id
_entity.type
_entity.pdbx_description
1 polymer ?
#
loop_
_entity_poly.entity_id
_entity_poly.type
_entity_poly.pdbx_seq_one_letter_code
_entity_poly.pdbx_strand_id
1 'polypeptide(L)'
;MCGKVTWVAGNQMPSPDRPPRVPKGIQREVLIYELTNLKQVTQANGFYSNIQSKLITSVLSDKNGDFCLELPEGKYSIMVREESKGLWANIFDGEENIFPFEVKEEKNEPINFVINYQAAY
;
A
#
# COMPACT_ATOMS: atom_id res chain seq x y z
N MET A 1 -0.06 -14.16 -4.10
CA MET A 1 0.95 -13.07 -4.19
C MET A 1 1.59 -12.81 -2.86
N CYS A 2 2.78 -12.21 -2.86
CA CYS A 2 3.48 -11.78 -1.67
C CYS A 2 3.91 -10.31 -1.80
N GLY A 3 4.20 -9.67 -0.67
CA GLY A 3 4.68 -8.31 -0.64
C GLY A 3 5.28 -7.93 0.69
N LYS A 4 5.76 -6.69 0.76
CA LYS A 4 6.37 -6.11 1.96
C LYS A 4 5.84 -4.70 2.20
N VAL A 5 5.40 -4.44 3.43
CA VAL A 5 5.03 -3.12 3.93
C VAL A 5 6.22 -2.51 4.65
N THR A 6 6.64 -1.34 4.21
CA THR A 6 7.75 -0.59 4.82
C THR A 6 7.31 0.78 5.27
N TRP A 7 7.98 1.30 6.29
CA TRP A 7 7.74 2.61 6.87
C TRP A 7 8.94 3.54 6.63
N VAL A 8 8.64 4.75 6.14
CA VAL A 8 9.61 5.82 5.92
C VAL A 8 9.12 7.10 6.59
N ALA A 9 9.96 7.70 7.43
CA ALA A 9 9.66 8.95 8.12
C ALA A 9 10.89 9.84 8.30
N GLY A 10 10.64 11.12 8.58
CA GLY A 10 11.67 12.15 8.77
C GLY A 10 12.34 12.57 7.46
N ASN A 11 13.46 13.28 7.59
CA ASN A 11 14.23 13.78 6.44
C ASN A 11 14.88 12.64 5.63
N GLN A 12 14.52 12.56 4.35
CA GLN A 12 14.98 11.62 3.33
C GLN A 12 15.76 12.32 2.18
N MET A 13 16.08 13.62 2.31
CA MET A 13 16.89 14.34 1.31
C MET A 13 18.22 13.62 1.04
N PRO A 14 18.57 13.40 -0.24
CA PRO A 14 19.87 12.84 -0.61
C PRO A 14 21.01 13.73 -0.10
N SER A 15 22.08 13.11 0.40
CA SER A 15 23.31 13.81 0.76
C SER A 15 24.49 12.92 0.38
N PRO A 16 25.54 13.47 -0.25
CA PRO A 16 26.73 12.69 -0.64
C PRO A 16 27.41 12.01 0.57
N ASP A 17 27.28 12.60 1.77
CA ASP A 17 27.91 12.11 3.00
C ASP A 17 27.01 11.19 3.83
N ARG A 18 25.78 10.91 3.38
CA ARG A 18 24.84 10.06 4.10
C ARG A 18 24.29 8.96 3.18
N PRO A 19 24.51 7.68 3.52
CA PRO A 19 23.91 6.59 2.74
C PRO A 19 22.37 6.69 2.79
N PRO A 20 21.67 6.26 1.73
CA PRO A 20 20.22 6.20 1.72
C PRO A 20 19.70 5.40 2.93
N ARG A 21 18.66 5.90 3.59
CA ARG A 21 18.02 5.16 4.67
C ARG A 21 17.27 3.98 4.08
N VAL A 22 17.54 2.79 4.59
CA VAL A 22 16.80 1.58 4.22
C VAL A 22 15.43 1.63 4.92
N PRO A 23 14.31 1.58 4.18
CA PRO A 23 12.98 1.51 4.78
C PRO A 23 12.85 0.29 5.70
N LYS A 24 12.26 0.49 6.88
CA LYS A 24 12.05 -0.61 7.83
C LYS A 24 10.71 -1.27 7.58
N GLY A 25 10.68 -2.60 7.63
CA GLY A 25 9.45 -3.37 7.65
C GLY A 25 8.54 -2.98 8.82
N ILE A 26 7.23 -3.02 8.61
CA ILE A 26 6.26 -2.71 9.67
C ILE A 26 5.00 -3.58 9.57
N GLN A 27 4.51 -4.04 10.71
CA GLN A 27 3.25 -4.77 10.83
C GLN A 27 2.06 -3.83 10.60
N ARG A 28 1.22 -4.15 9.61
CA ARG A 28 -0.01 -3.43 9.26
C ARG A 28 -1.06 -4.38 8.72
N GLU A 29 -2.32 -4.04 8.94
CA GLU A 29 -3.41 -4.70 8.22
C GLU A 29 -3.39 -4.19 6.77
N VAL A 30 -3.16 -5.11 5.85
CA VAL A 30 -3.20 -4.93 4.41
C VAL A 30 -4.58 -5.34 3.92
N LEU A 31 -5.24 -4.47 3.17
CA LEU A 31 -6.59 -4.66 2.67
C LEU A 31 -6.58 -4.68 1.15
N ILE A 32 -7.19 -5.72 0.57
CA ILE A 32 -7.34 -5.86 -0.87
C ILE A 32 -8.78 -5.63 -1.25
N TYR A 33 -9.02 -4.62 -2.07
CA TYR A 33 -10.31 -4.28 -2.65
C TYR A 33 -10.36 -4.71 -4.11
N GLU A 34 -11.57 -4.82 -4.66
CA GLU A 34 -11.76 -4.69 -6.11
C GLU A 34 -11.04 -3.41 -6.60
N LEU A 35 -10.65 -3.38 -7.88
CA LEU A 35 -9.99 -2.21 -8.46
C LEU A 35 -10.79 -0.93 -8.13
N THR A 36 -10.17 -0.06 -7.33
CA THR A 36 -10.83 1.07 -6.69
C THR A 36 -10.31 2.38 -7.27
N ASN A 37 -11.21 3.19 -7.80
CA ASN A 37 -10.92 4.51 -8.33
C ASN A 37 -11.06 5.61 -7.25
N LEU A 38 -10.34 6.72 -7.39
CA LEU A 38 -10.48 7.90 -6.52
C LEU A 38 -11.92 8.41 -6.41
N LYS A 39 -12.77 8.22 -7.43
CA LYS A 39 -14.19 8.60 -7.41
C LYS A 39 -15.06 7.74 -6.49
N GLN A 40 -14.55 6.59 -6.05
CA GLN A 40 -15.26 5.60 -5.22
C GLN A 40 -14.88 5.70 -3.74
N VAL A 41 -14.15 6.75 -3.33
CA VAL A 41 -13.66 6.92 -1.96
C VAL A 41 -13.84 8.35 -1.48
N THR A 42 -13.88 8.54 -0.17
CA THR A 42 -13.69 9.86 0.45
C THR A 42 -12.24 10.01 0.87
N GLN A 43 -11.59 11.08 0.42
CA GLN A 43 -10.22 11.41 0.82
C GLN A 43 -10.19 12.59 1.79
N ALA A 44 -9.50 12.44 2.92
CA ALA A 44 -9.25 13.51 3.88
C ALA A 44 -7.85 13.37 4.48
N ASN A 45 -7.07 14.46 4.50
CA ASN A 45 -5.72 14.50 5.08
C ASN A 45 -4.76 13.41 4.53
N GLY A 46 -4.94 13.00 3.27
CA GLY A 46 -4.14 11.93 2.64
C GLY A 46 -4.55 10.50 3.01
N PHE A 47 -5.67 10.33 3.71
CA PHE A 47 -6.25 9.02 4.05
C PHE A 47 -7.61 8.82 3.38
N TYR A 48 -7.95 7.56 3.12
CA TYR A 48 -9.20 7.14 2.50
C TYR A 48 -10.18 6.56 3.53
N SER A 49 -11.45 6.83 3.27
CA SER A 49 -12.60 6.28 3.98
C SER A 49 -13.78 6.13 3.02
N ASN A 50 -14.89 5.55 3.49
CA ASN A 50 -16.11 5.36 2.70
C ASN A 50 -15.84 4.70 1.33
N ILE A 51 -15.10 3.60 1.35
CA ILE A 51 -14.72 2.86 0.15
C ILE A 51 -15.96 2.16 -0.41
N GLN A 52 -16.36 2.50 -1.64
CA GLN A 52 -17.55 1.95 -2.28
C GLN A 52 -17.30 0.62 -3.00
N SER A 53 -16.04 0.31 -3.32
CA SER A 53 -15.65 -0.98 -3.87
C SER A 53 -15.67 -2.07 -2.79
N LYS A 54 -15.81 -3.32 -3.22
CA LYS A 54 -15.88 -4.46 -2.31
C LYS A 54 -14.51 -4.78 -1.72
N LEU A 55 -14.46 -4.99 -0.40
CA LEU A 55 -13.30 -5.62 0.26
C LEU A 55 -13.28 -7.11 -0.10
N ILE A 56 -12.20 -7.57 -0.74
CA ILE A 56 -12.02 -8.96 -1.15
C ILE A 56 -11.42 -9.78 -0.01
N THR A 57 -10.35 -9.28 0.61
CA THR A 57 -9.69 -9.95 1.74
C THR A 57 -8.79 -8.97 2.50
N SER A 58 -8.33 -9.36 3.68
CA SER A 58 -7.26 -8.67 4.40
C SER A 58 -6.26 -9.65 5.01
N VAL A 59 -5.04 -9.17 5.23
CA VAL A 59 -3.98 -9.91 5.92
C VAL A 59 -3.20 -8.97 6.82
N LEU A 60 -2.80 -9.45 8.00
CA LEU A 60 -1.87 -8.74 8.86
C LEU A 60 -0.43 -9.08 8.43
N SER A 61 0.35 -8.08 8.00
CA SER A 61 1.77 -8.31 7.74
C SER A 61 2.53 -8.66 9.02
N ASP A 62 3.65 -9.36 8.89
CA ASP A 62 4.46 -9.72 10.05
C ASP A 62 5.26 -8.52 10.59
N LYS A 63 6.09 -8.76 11.62
CA LYS A 63 6.92 -7.71 12.24
C LYS A 63 7.97 -7.13 11.29
N ASN A 64 8.35 -7.87 10.25
CA ASN A 64 9.26 -7.44 9.19
C ASN A 64 8.51 -6.83 8.00
N GLY A 65 7.19 -6.68 8.10
CA GLY A 65 6.31 -6.15 7.08
C GLY A 65 5.97 -7.12 5.96
N ASP A 66 6.41 -8.37 6.03
CA ASP A 66 6.18 -9.37 4.99
C ASP A 66 4.75 -9.92 5.07
N PHE A 67 4.12 -10.14 3.92
CA PHE A 67 2.80 -10.77 3.83
C PHE A 67 2.67 -11.59 2.55
N CYS A 68 1.85 -12.63 2.60
CA CYS A 68 1.43 -13.41 1.45
C CYS A 68 -0.05 -13.75 1.59
N LEU A 69 -0.76 -13.78 0.47
CA LEU A 69 -2.17 -14.16 0.40
C LEU A 69 -2.47 -14.77 -0.97
N GLU A 70 -3.53 -15.57 -1.05
CA GLU A 70 -4.00 -16.15 -2.31
C GLU A 70 -5.19 -15.35 -2.82
N LEU A 71 -5.15 -14.98 -4.10
CA LEU A 71 -6.26 -14.35 -4.81
C LEU A 71 -6.40 -15.00 -6.19
N PRO A 72 -7.63 -15.06 -6.72
CA PRO A 72 -7.84 -15.39 -8.10
C PRO A 72 -7.20 -14.33 -9.01
N GLU A 73 -7.05 -14.68 -10.29
CA GLU A 73 -6.60 -13.74 -11.30
C GLU A 73 -7.55 -12.56 -11.43
N GLY A 74 -6.98 -11.37 -11.61
CA GLY A 74 -7.75 -10.15 -11.69
C GLY A 74 -6.95 -8.91 -11.30
N LYS A 75 -7.64 -7.76 -11.35
CA LYS A 75 -7.10 -6.45 -10.98
C LYS A 75 -7.72 -5.99 -9.67
N TYR A 76 -6.87 -5.47 -8.80
CA TYR A 76 -7.22 -5.13 -7.43
C TYR A 76 -6.56 -3.81 -7.02
N SER A 77 -7.05 -3.25 -5.92
CA SER A 77 -6.42 -2.14 -5.21
C SER A 77 -5.93 -2.61 -3.85
N ILE A 78 -4.71 -2.20 -3.47
CA ILE A 78 -4.14 -2.46 -2.15
C ILE A 78 -4.08 -1.17 -1.32
N MET A 79 -4.54 -1.25 -0.07
CA MET A 79 -4.44 -0.17 0.91
C MET A 79 -4.01 -0.75 2.26
N VAL A 80 -3.43 0.06 3.13
CA VAL A 80 -3.11 -0.35 4.51
C VAL A 80 -3.92 0.45 5.51
N ARG A 81 -4.33 -0.19 6.61
CA ARG A 81 -5.00 0.50 7.72
C ARG A 81 -3.97 1.19 8.61
N GLU A 82 -4.10 2.50 8.73
CA GLU A 82 -3.28 3.34 9.61
C GLU A 82 -4.06 3.75 10.86
N GLU A 83 -4.31 2.76 11.72
CA GLU A 83 -4.98 2.92 13.01
C GLU A 83 -6.28 3.76 12.90
N SER A 84 -6.36 4.90 13.59
CA SER A 84 -7.50 5.82 13.59
C SER A 84 -7.50 6.83 12.43
N LYS A 85 -6.44 6.90 11.62
CA LYS A 85 -6.31 7.88 10.53
C LYS A 85 -7.11 7.49 9.28
N GLY A 86 -7.38 6.19 9.12
CA GLY A 86 -8.08 5.65 7.96
C GLY A 86 -7.20 4.70 7.15
N LEU A 87 -7.54 4.56 5.87
CA LEU A 87 -6.75 3.74 4.93
C LEU A 87 -5.73 4.61 4.21
N TRP A 88 -4.58 4.06 3.90
CA TRP A 88 -3.50 4.77 3.24
C TRP A 88 -3.03 4.01 2.01
N ALA A 89 -2.75 4.76 0.94
CA ALA A 89 -2.06 4.35 -0.28
C ALA A 89 -1.63 5.61 -1.02
N ASN A 90 -0.52 5.56 -1.77
CA ASN A 90 0.06 6.75 -2.43
C ASN A 90 0.51 6.50 -3.87
N ILE A 91 0.18 5.34 -4.44
CA ILE A 91 0.43 5.02 -5.84
C ILE A 91 -0.89 5.12 -6.60
N PHE A 92 -0.85 5.63 -7.82
CA PHE A 92 -1.99 5.63 -8.74
C PHE A 92 -1.50 5.29 -10.14
N ASP A 93 -2.39 4.74 -10.96
CA ASP A 93 -2.16 4.64 -12.40
C ASP A 93 -2.65 5.90 -13.14
N GLY A 94 -2.58 5.88 -14.47
CA GLY A 94 -3.08 6.97 -15.32
C GLY A 94 -4.60 7.12 -15.36
N GLU A 95 -5.35 6.21 -14.73
CA GLU A 95 -6.82 6.21 -14.68
C GLU A 95 -7.35 6.60 -13.29
N GLU A 96 -6.47 7.04 -12.38
CA GLU A 96 -6.81 7.40 -11.00
C GLU A 96 -7.25 6.20 -10.14
N ASN A 97 -6.87 4.97 -10.52
CA ASN A 97 -7.04 3.80 -9.65
C ASN A 97 -6.01 3.84 -8.53
N ILE A 98 -6.45 3.52 -7.31
CA ILE A 98 -5.64 3.59 -6.10
C ILE A 98 -4.81 2.32 -6.00
N PHE A 99 -3.49 2.47 -6.01
CA PHE A 99 -2.47 1.41 -5.93
C PHE A 99 -2.92 0.12 -6.64
N PRO A 100 -3.12 0.19 -7.97
CA PRO A 100 -3.60 -0.95 -8.72
C PRO A 100 -2.49 -2.00 -8.82
N PHE A 101 -2.88 -3.27 -8.70
CA PHE A 101 -2.02 -4.40 -9.03
C PHE A 101 -2.82 -5.49 -9.73
N GLU A 102 -2.12 -6.32 -10.49
CA GLU A 102 -2.71 -7.43 -11.25
C GLU A 102 -2.17 -8.76 -10.73
N VAL A 103 -3.07 -9.73 -10.64
CA VAL A 103 -2.77 -11.11 -10.30
C VAL A 103 -2.90 -11.92 -11.57
N LYS A 104 -1.81 -12.56 -11.95
CA LYS A 104 -1.77 -13.46 -13.10
C LYS A 104 -1.46 -14.88 -12.64
N GLU A 105 -1.81 -15.87 -13.46
CA GLU A 105 -1.45 -17.28 -13.28
C GLU A 105 0.06 -17.48 -13.21
N GLU A 106 0.80 -16.62 -13.91
CA GLU A 106 2.26 -16.58 -13.94
C GLU A 106 2.88 -15.82 -12.75
N LYS A 107 4.21 -15.72 -12.74
CA LYS A 107 4.99 -15.14 -11.63
C LYS A 107 4.60 -13.67 -11.40
N ASN A 108 3.89 -13.41 -10.30
CA ASN A 108 3.58 -12.06 -9.84
C ASN A 108 4.83 -11.39 -9.25
N GLU A 109 5.09 -10.13 -9.60
CA GLU A 109 6.10 -9.33 -8.91
C GLU A 109 5.66 -9.08 -7.45
N PRO A 110 6.61 -9.08 -6.50
CA PRO A 110 6.28 -8.82 -5.11
C PRO A 110 5.85 -7.36 -4.94
N ILE A 111 4.78 -7.15 -4.19
CA ILE A 111 4.28 -5.79 -3.89
C ILE A 111 5.25 -5.11 -2.91
N ASN A 112 5.76 -3.93 -3.29
CA ASN A 112 6.52 -3.06 -2.40
C ASN A 112 5.64 -1.90 -1.95
N PHE A 113 5.08 -2.00 -0.74
CA PHE A 113 4.17 -1.02 -0.19
C PHE A 113 4.92 -0.10 0.78
N VAL A 114 5.08 1.18 0.46
CA VAL A 114 5.93 2.11 1.22
C VAL A 114 5.10 3.19 1.90
N ILE A 115 4.83 3.05 3.18
CA ILE A 115 4.13 4.08 3.98
C ILE A 115 5.08 5.25 4.25
N ASN A 116 4.79 6.41 3.67
CA ASN A 116 5.71 7.55 3.70
C ASN A 116 5.04 8.90 3.99
N TYR A 117 3.82 8.93 4.54
CA TYR A 117 3.14 10.20 4.84
C TYR A 117 3.82 11.03 5.97
N GLN A 118 4.81 10.47 6.69
CA GLN A 118 5.67 11.22 7.62
C GLN A 118 7.08 11.46 7.09
N ALA A 119 7.34 11.16 5.81
CA ALA A 119 8.62 11.43 5.18
C ALA A 119 8.65 12.84 4.58
N ALA A 120 9.81 13.48 4.65
CA ALA A 120 10.12 14.72 3.92
C ALA A 120 11.30 14.43 2.98
N TYR A 121 11.13 14.68 1.69
CA TYR A 121 12.13 14.42 0.65
C TYR A 121 12.80 15.70 0.17
#